data_AF-A0A443VCS3-F1
#
_entry.id   AF-A0A443VCS3-F1
#
_cell.length_a   1.000
_cell.length_b   1.000
_cell.length_c   1.000
_cell.angle_alpha   90.00
_cell.angle_beta   90.00
_cell.angle_gamma   90.00
#
_symmetry.space_group_name_H-M   'P 1'
#
loop_
_entity.id
_entity.type
_entity.pdbx_description
1 polymer ?
#
loop_
_entity_poly.entity_id
_entity_poly.type
_entity_poly.pdbx_seq_one_letter_code
_entity_poly.pdbx_strand_id
1 'polypeptide(L)'
;MSAERRVTSLWTKRVNLWLYWDIFRSALMHVDESRELEERIDNATLFKESCINYMNKKEMVKYGSAEDFFEQSKREVEGRLIPFSEFEWIDCERSLSFVANYIHAEYKLYANNKNPSLLDITLPEWSLGSDKGGVNYEGLILLIDYQCRVSSFNHICSNLERLKNSWLRIQKKFGNPFWFSSTRYDAKYLADYQWVMSYFDKNKMINSNVDFWFEKNLNLKVHSIFDQWVEGKSDAEGELFIIKTKKTWGQKKFRDSVANKKVLNTYISKDSKRQLDYLVSQNEMKINELIEMLINDAYAKAKLKNWEN
;
A
#
# COMPACT_ATOMS: atom_id res chain seq x y z
N MET A 1 -3.13 13.29 22.33
CA MET A 1 -3.43 12.23 23.32
C MET A 1 -2.14 11.49 23.63
N SER A 2 -1.88 11.10 24.88
CA SER A 2 -0.74 10.21 25.19
C SER A 2 -0.93 8.85 24.51
N ALA A 3 0.17 8.15 24.21
CA ALA A 3 0.13 6.84 23.55
C ALA A 3 -0.75 5.83 24.31
N GLU A 4 -0.64 5.81 25.65
CA GLU A 4 -1.49 4.97 26.52
C GLU A 4 -2.98 5.27 26.37
N ARG A 5 -3.39 6.55 26.37
CA ARG A 5 -4.81 6.91 26.20
C ARG A 5 -5.36 6.49 24.84
N ARG A 6 -4.53 6.49 23.80
CA ARG A 6 -4.92 6.03 22.46
C ARG A 6 -5.08 4.50 22.42
N VAL A 7 -4.15 3.77 23.04
CA VAL A 7 -4.21 2.31 23.16
C VAL A 7 -5.45 1.88 23.96
N THR A 8 -5.73 2.51 25.11
CA THR A 8 -6.92 2.22 25.91
C THR A 8 -8.21 2.52 25.14
N SER A 9 -8.27 3.66 24.44
CA SER A 9 -9.44 4.03 23.64
C SER A 9 -9.68 3.04 22.50
N LEU A 10 -8.64 2.63 21.77
CA LEU A 10 -8.78 1.65 20.70
C LEU A 10 -9.17 0.26 21.22
N TRP A 11 -8.62 -0.17 22.37
CA TRP A 11 -9.03 -1.43 23.01
C TRP A 11 -10.53 -1.46 23.28
N THR A 12 -11.06 -0.40 23.91
CA THR A 12 -12.50 -0.27 24.17
C THR A 12 -13.32 -0.35 22.88
N LYS A 13 -12.89 0.35 21.83
CA LYS A 13 -13.57 0.32 20.52
C LYS A 13 -13.61 -1.09 19.92
N ARG A 14 -12.50 -1.84 19.98
CA ARG A 14 -12.40 -3.22 19.50
C ARG A 14 -13.40 -4.14 20.22
N VAL A 15 -13.43 -4.07 21.55
CA VAL A 15 -14.36 -4.86 22.38
C VAL A 15 -15.82 -4.52 22.06
N ASN A 16 -16.17 -3.23 22.05
CA ASN A 16 -17.53 -2.77 21.81
C ASN A 16 -18.02 -3.15 20.41
N LEU A 17 -17.19 -2.98 19.37
CA LEU A 17 -17.55 -3.33 18.01
C LEU A 17 -17.77 -4.85 17.85
N TRP A 18 -16.94 -5.68 18.48
CA TRP A 18 -17.12 -7.12 18.45
C TRP A 18 -18.38 -7.56 19.21
N LEU A 19 -18.65 -6.99 20.39
CA LEU A 19 -19.91 -7.22 21.12
C LEU A 19 -21.13 -6.80 20.31
N TYR A 20 -21.06 -5.62 19.68
CA TYR A 20 -22.08 -5.16 18.75
C TYR A 20 -22.31 -6.20 17.65
N TRP A 21 -21.24 -6.71 17.05
CA TRP A 21 -21.31 -7.73 16.02
C TRP A 21 -21.88 -9.08 16.46
N ASP A 22 -21.51 -9.61 17.62
CA ASP A 22 -21.89 -10.97 18.07
C ASP A 22 -23.25 -11.03 18.76
N ILE A 23 -23.64 -9.99 19.48
CA ILE A 23 -24.84 -10.01 20.32
C ILE A 23 -25.97 -9.20 19.67
N PHE A 24 -25.61 -8.03 19.14
CA PHE A 24 -26.57 -6.98 18.80
C PHE A 24 -26.85 -6.92 17.29
N ARG A 25 -25.87 -7.26 16.45
CA ARG A 25 -26.00 -7.40 15.01
C ARG A 25 -26.50 -8.80 14.65
N SER A 26 -27.75 -9.06 15.02
CA SER A 26 -28.54 -10.22 14.59
C SER A 26 -29.95 -9.76 14.24
N ALA A 27 -30.82 -10.65 13.77
CA ALA A 27 -32.25 -10.34 13.53
C ALA A 27 -33.00 -9.87 14.79
N LEU A 28 -32.32 -9.77 15.93
CA LEU A 28 -32.83 -9.37 17.22
C LEU A 28 -32.80 -7.86 17.47
N MET A 29 -32.41 -6.96 16.55
CA MET A 29 -32.47 -5.51 16.80
C MET A 29 -33.21 -4.72 15.72
N HIS A 30 -33.97 -3.71 16.14
CA HIS A 30 -34.53 -2.73 15.20
C HIS A 30 -33.39 -1.87 14.61
N VAL A 31 -33.58 -1.38 13.39
CA VAL A 31 -32.57 -0.58 12.66
C VAL A 31 -32.13 0.65 13.47
N ASP A 32 -33.06 1.34 14.14
CA ASP A 32 -32.73 2.52 14.95
C ASP A 32 -31.92 2.17 16.21
N GLU A 33 -32.19 1.03 16.85
CA GLU A 33 -31.44 0.54 18.02
C GLU A 33 -30.01 0.11 17.62
N SER A 34 -29.89 -0.49 16.43
CA SER A 34 -28.58 -0.83 15.86
C SER A 34 -27.74 0.41 15.59
N ARG A 35 -28.34 1.46 15.00
CA ARG A 35 -27.65 2.73 14.72
C ARG A 35 -27.20 3.42 16.02
N GLU A 36 -28.05 3.44 17.05
CA GLU A 36 -27.69 4.01 18.36
C GLU A 36 -26.46 3.31 18.97
N LEU A 37 -26.36 1.99 18.89
CA LEU A 37 -25.19 1.26 19.38
C LEU A 37 -23.93 1.57 18.56
N GLU A 38 -24.04 1.64 17.24
CA GLU A 38 -22.93 1.99 16.35
C GLU A 38 -22.35 3.37 16.70
N GLU A 39 -23.20 4.36 16.95
CA GLU A 39 -22.80 5.72 17.35
C GLU A 39 -22.10 5.76 18.73
N ARG A 40 -22.35 4.76 19.58
CA ARG A 40 -21.84 4.69 20.96
C ARG A 40 -20.60 3.81 21.13
N ILE A 41 -20.11 3.15 20.09
CA ILE A 41 -18.93 2.24 20.15
C ILE A 41 -17.73 2.89 20.84
N ASP A 42 -17.55 4.19 20.67
CA ASP A 42 -16.43 4.95 21.21
C ASP A 42 -16.55 5.29 22.71
N ASN A 43 -17.74 5.14 23.30
CA ASN A 43 -18.01 5.47 24.70
C ASN A 43 -18.43 4.21 25.48
N ALA A 44 -17.50 3.65 26.26
CA ALA A 44 -17.71 2.43 27.04
C ALA A 44 -18.97 2.46 27.91
N THR A 45 -19.22 3.58 28.59
CA THR A 45 -20.33 3.72 29.54
C THR A 45 -21.66 3.75 28.79
N LEU A 46 -21.79 4.65 27.81
CA LEU A 46 -23.03 4.79 27.05
C LEU A 46 -23.34 3.54 26.21
N PHE A 47 -22.31 2.87 25.68
CA PHE A 47 -22.46 1.61 24.96
C PHE A 47 -23.01 0.52 25.88
N LYS A 48 -22.39 0.33 27.05
CA LYS A 48 -22.85 -0.64 28.07
C LYS A 48 -24.29 -0.37 28.49
N GLU A 49 -24.64 0.88 28.77
CA GLU A 49 -26.01 1.27 29.16
C GLU A 49 -27.03 0.92 28.09
N SER A 50 -26.76 1.25 26.81
CA SER A 50 -27.63 0.87 25.69
C SER A 50 -27.76 -0.64 25.55
N CYS A 51 -26.64 -1.36 25.62
CA CYS A 51 -26.63 -2.83 25.58
C CYS A 51 -27.54 -3.44 26.65
N ILE A 52 -27.37 -3.03 27.93
CA ILE A 52 -28.16 -3.55 29.05
C ILE A 52 -29.65 -3.25 28.86
N ASN A 53 -29.99 -2.04 28.42
CA ASN A 53 -31.37 -1.65 28.16
C ASN A 53 -32.02 -2.56 27.11
N TYR A 54 -31.36 -2.80 25.98
CA TYR A 54 -31.90 -3.65 24.92
C TYR A 54 -32.00 -5.12 25.32
N MET A 55 -31.06 -5.63 26.12
CA MET A 55 -31.09 -7.00 26.62
C MET A 55 -32.24 -7.23 27.61
N ASN A 56 -32.49 -6.27 28.50
CA ASN A 56 -33.62 -6.34 29.45
C ASN A 56 -34.98 -6.36 28.73
N LYS A 57 -35.13 -5.62 27.63
CA LYS A 57 -36.37 -5.63 26.82
C LYS A 57 -36.69 -6.98 26.17
N LYS A 58 -35.71 -7.87 26.01
CA LYS A 58 -35.84 -9.11 25.23
C LYS A 58 -35.84 -10.39 26.07
N GLU A 59 -36.03 -10.25 27.39
CA GLU A 59 -36.14 -11.36 28.35
C GLU A 59 -35.08 -12.46 28.12
N MET A 60 -33.81 -12.16 28.40
CA MET A 60 -32.76 -13.18 28.46
C MET A 60 -32.95 -14.06 29.71
N VAL A 61 -33.95 -14.96 29.70
CA VAL A 61 -34.41 -15.85 30.79
C VAL A 61 -33.36 -16.87 31.27
N LYS A 62 -32.09 -16.77 30.84
CA LYS A 62 -31.03 -17.74 31.14
C LYS A 62 -29.88 -17.22 32.02
N TYR A 63 -29.81 -15.92 32.26
CA TYR A 63 -28.72 -15.28 33.00
C TYR A 63 -29.28 -14.44 34.15
N GLY A 64 -28.60 -14.42 35.30
CA GLY A 64 -29.09 -13.79 36.54
C GLY A 64 -29.37 -12.29 36.41
N SER A 65 -28.62 -11.57 35.56
CA SER A 65 -28.90 -10.18 35.17
C SER A 65 -28.32 -9.87 33.77
N ALA A 66 -28.86 -8.85 33.09
CA ALA A 66 -28.32 -8.36 31.82
C ALA A 66 -26.91 -7.77 31.95
N GLU A 67 -26.56 -7.27 33.14
CA GLU A 67 -25.22 -6.77 33.43
C GLU A 67 -24.21 -7.92 33.54
N ASP A 68 -24.56 -9.00 34.24
CA ASP A 68 -23.71 -10.19 34.33
C ASP A 68 -23.44 -10.80 32.95
N PHE A 69 -24.48 -10.87 32.11
CA PHE A 69 -24.32 -11.33 30.73
C PHE A 69 -23.41 -10.42 29.90
N PHE A 70 -23.56 -9.09 30.03
CA PHE A 70 -22.67 -8.14 29.36
C PHE A 70 -21.21 -8.34 29.76
N GLU A 71 -20.93 -8.41 31.07
CA GLU A 71 -19.57 -8.56 31.59
C GLU A 71 -18.97 -9.93 31.23
N GLN A 72 -19.78 -11.00 31.24
CA GLN A 72 -19.33 -12.31 30.76
C GLN A 72 -18.96 -12.26 29.28
N SER A 73 -19.85 -11.72 28.44
CA SER A 73 -19.62 -11.63 26.99
C SER A 73 -18.41 -10.75 26.67
N LYS A 74 -18.24 -9.67 27.41
CA LYS A 74 -17.08 -8.78 27.31
C LYS A 74 -15.78 -9.54 27.58
N ARG A 75 -15.71 -10.31 28.67
CA ARG A 75 -14.51 -11.12 28.99
C ARG A 75 -14.22 -12.17 27.92
N GLU A 76 -15.25 -12.79 27.36
CA GLU A 76 -15.10 -13.76 26.28
C GLU A 76 -14.54 -13.11 25.01
N VAL A 77 -15.03 -11.92 24.64
CA VAL A 77 -14.48 -11.13 23.52
C VAL A 77 -13.04 -10.69 23.79
N GLU A 78 -12.75 -10.18 24.99
CA GLU A 78 -11.40 -9.76 25.38
C GLU A 78 -10.39 -10.93 25.26
N GLY A 79 -10.80 -12.15 25.59
CA GLY A 79 -9.98 -13.35 25.43
C GLY A 79 -9.77 -13.81 23.97
N ARG A 80 -10.51 -13.22 23.00
CA ARG A 80 -10.41 -13.51 21.56
C ARG A 80 -9.80 -12.36 20.76
N LEU A 81 -9.50 -11.23 21.41
CA LEU A 81 -8.78 -10.12 20.77
C LEU A 81 -7.28 -10.41 20.72
N ILE A 82 -6.67 -10.10 19.58
CA ILE A 82 -5.21 -10.18 19.46
C ILE A 82 -4.57 -9.02 20.25
N PRO A 83 -3.58 -9.29 21.14
CA PRO A 83 -2.90 -8.25 21.90
C PRO A 83 -2.15 -7.25 21.01
N PHE A 84 -2.01 -6.00 21.46
CA PHE A 84 -1.29 -4.97 20.70
C PHE A 84 0.19 -5.28 20.45
N SER A 85 0.83 -6.06 21.32
CA SER A 85 2.21 -6.52 21.16
C SER A 85 2.43 -7.27 19.84
N GLU A 86 1.40 -7.97 19.35
CA GLU A 86 1.47 -8.71 18.08
C GLU A 86 1.44 -7.79 16.84
N PHE A 87 1.09 -6.52 17.03
CA PHE A 87 0.98 -5.52 15.95
C PHE A 87 2.15 -4.53 15.93
N GLU A 88 3.11 -4.60 16.85
CA GLU A 88 4.21 -3.63 16.96
C GLU A 88 5.08 -3.52 15.69
N TRP A 89 5.16 -4.59 14.90
CA TRP A 89 5.89 -4.61 13.63
C TRP A 89 5.18 -3.87 12.50
N ILE A 90 3.90 -3.51 12.68
CA ILE A 90 3.11 -2.70 11.74
C ILE A 90 3.36 -1.22 12.06
N ASP A 91 4.57 -0.76 11.76
CA ASP A 91 5.11 0.52 12.20
C ASP A 91 5.07 1.65 11.15
N CYS A 92 4.70 1.37 9.90
CA CYS A 92 4.71 2.33 8.81
C CYS A 92 3.60 2.07 7.79
N GLU A 93 3.34 3.03 6.89
CA GLU A 93 2.29 2.88 5.87
C GLU A 93 2.51 1.67 4.96
N ARG A 94 3.77 1.29 4.73
CA ARG A 94 4.12 0.16 3.87
C ARG A 94 3.81 -1.18 4.54
N SER A 95 4.14 -1.35 5.83
CA SER A 95 3.76 -2.56 6.58
C SER A 95 2.23 -2.65 6.75
N LEU A 96 1.56 -1.52 6.96
CA LEU A 96 0.10 -1.44 6.98
C LEU A 96 -0.50 -1.91 5.65
N SER A 97 -0.06 -1.37 4.52
CA SER A 97 -0.47 -1.82 3.18
C SER A 97 -0.24 -3.31 2.97
N PHE A 98 0.91 -3.83 3.42
CA PHE A 98 1.25 -5.25 3.31
C PHE A 98 0.24 -6.15 4.05
N VAL A 99 -0.14 -5.81 5.28
CA VAL A 99 -1.14 -6.56 6.06
C VAL A 99 -2.55 -6.37 5.48
N ALA A 100 -2.90 -5.15 5.06
CA ALA A 100 -4.22 -4.87 4.47
C ALA A 100 -4.47 -5.71 3.19
N ASN A 101 -3.45 -5.91 2.36
CA ASN A 101 -3.52 -6.80 1.19
C ASN A 101 -3.84 -8.25 1.59
N TYR A 102 -3.23 -8.74 2.66
CA TYR A 102 -3.49 -10.07 3.17
C TYR A 102 -4.92 -10.20 3.70
N ILE A 103 -5.37 -9.28 4.57
CA ILE A 103 -6.71 -9.34 5.15
C ILE A 103 -7.78 -9.25 4.06
N HIS A 104 -7.56 -8.45 3.01
CA HIS A 104 -8.44 -8.43 1.85
C HIS A 104 -8.52 -9.78 1.12
N ALA A 105 -7.39 -10.46 0.94
CA ALA A 105 -7.35 -11.77 0.31
C ALA A 105 -8.09 -12.82 1.16
N GLU A 106 -7.90 -12.83 2.48
CA GLU A 106 -8.63 -13.71 3.41
C GLU A 106 -10.14 -13.45 3.37
N TYR A 107 -10.53 -12.17 3.36
CA TYR A 107 -11.93 -11.80 3.28
C TYR A 107 -12.58 -12.28 1.97
N LYS A 108 -11.88 -12.14 0.84
CA LYS A 108 -12.33 -12.66 -0.46
C LYS A 108 -12.54 -14.18 -0.45
N LEU A 109 -11.66 -14.92 0.21
CA LEU A 109 -11.81 -16.37 0.37
C LEU A 109 -13.06 -16.70 1.20
N TYR A 110 -13.29 -15.96 2.29
CA TYR A 110 -14.47 -16.15 3.14
C TYR A 110 -15.79 -15.84 2.41
N ALA A 111 -15.87 -14.74 1.66
CA ALA A 111 -17.10 -14.29 1.02
C ALA A 111 -17.41 -14.98 -0.34
N ASN A 112 -16.84 -16.17 -0.60
CA ASN A 112 -17.17 -17.05 -1.73
C ASN A 112 -17.20 -16.33 -3.11
N ASN A 113 -16.13 -15.59 -3.41
CA ASN A 113 -15.76 -15.14 -4.77
C ASN A 113 -16.75 -14.20 -5.50
N LYS A 114 -17.63 -13.47 -4.80
CA LYS A 114 -18.47 -12.40 -5.37
C LYS A 114 -17.76 -11.04 -5.53
N ASN A 115 -16.44 -11.02 -5.72
CA ASN A 115 -15.61 -9.78 -5.70
C ASN A 115 -15.90 -8.83 -4.51
N PRO A 116 -15.92 -9.32 -3.26
CA PRO A 116 -16.18 -8.49 -2.10
C PRO A 116 -15.01 -7.51 -1.86
N SER A 117 -15.34 -6.27 -1.53
CA SER A 117 -14.42 -5.20 -1.14
C SER A 117 -14.23 -5.17 0.38
N LEU A 118 -13.07 -4.73 0.88
CA LEU A 118 -12.93 -4.40 2.31
C LEU A 118 -13.93 -3.30 2.73
N LEU A 119 -14.38 -2.48 1.78
CA LEU A 119 -15.41 -1.47 1.99
C LEU A 119 -16.82 -2.05 2.19
N ASP A 120 -17.03 -3.34 1.89
CA ASP A 120 -18.32 -4.02 2.12
C ASP A 120 -18.50 -4.40 3.60
N ILE A 121 -17.41 -4.37 4.38
CA ILE A 121 -17.46 -4.56 5.83
C ILE A 121 -17.98 -3.27 6.45
N THR A 122 -19.11 -3.35 7.16
CA THR A 122 -19.63 -2.25 7.97
C THR A 122 -18.65 -1.93 9.09
N LEU A 123 -17.81 -0.92 8.85
CA LEU A 123 -16.89 -0.35 9.81
C LEU A 123 -17.35 1.06 10.19
N PRO A 124 -17.12 1.51 11.43
CA PRO A 124 -17.40 2.89 11.83
C PRO A 124 -16.63 3.90 10.97
N GLU A 125 -17.22 5.06 10.67
CA GLU A 125 -16.64 6.07 9.77
C GLU A 125 -15.22 6.52 10.19
N TRP A 126 -14.96 6.61 11.50
CA TRP A 126 -13.65 7.00 12.06
C TRP A 126 -12.52 5.98 11.80
N SER A 127 -12.87 4.74 11.44
CA SER A 127 -11.90 3.69 11.12
C SER A 127 -11.34 3.80 9.70
N LEU A 128 -11.94 4.66 8.87
CA LEU A 128 -11.49 4.97 7.53
C LEU A 128 -10.62 6.23 7.54
N GLY A 129 -9.65 6.33 6.63
CA GLY A 129 -8.92 7.58 6.40
C GLY A 129 -9.87 8.68 5.92
N SER A 130 -9.77 9.87 6.53
CA SER A 130 -10.66 11.02 6.29
C SER A 130 -10.64 11.57 4.85
N ASP A 131 -9.79 11.04 3.98
CA ASP A 131 -9.46 11.57 2.65
C ASP A 131 -9.40 10.47 1.57
N LYS A 132 -10.08 9.33 1.75
CA LYS A 132 -9.96 8.16 0.84
C LYS A 132 -8.53 7.60 0.73
N GLY A 133 -7.62 7.99 1.64
CA GLY A 133 -6.25 7.47 1.75
C GLY A 133 -6.17 6.00 2.16
N GLY A 134 -7.32 5.38 2.45
CA GLY A 134 -7.49 3.95 2.69
C GLY A 134 -7.66 3.58 4.15
N VAL A 135 -7.41 2.31 4.45
CA VAL A 135 -7.50 1.78 5.82
C VAL A 135 -6.37 2.39 6.65
N ASN A 136 -6.71 3.08 7.74
CA ASN A 136 -5.73 3.59 8.70
C ASN A 136 -5.33 2.47 9.69
N TYR A 137 -4.38 2.72 10.59
CA TYR A 137 -3.92 1.68 11.53
C TYR A 137 -5.07 1.11 12.38
N GLU A 138 -5.94 1.98 12.89
CA GLU A 138 -7.07 1.58 13.74
C GLU A 138 -8.07 0.72 12.94
N GLY A 139 -8.42 1.14 11.73
CA GLY A 139 -9.27 0.38 10.83
C GLY A 139 -8.68 -0.97 10.44
N LEU A 140 -7.35 -1.07 10.27
CA LEU A 140 -6.69 -2.35 10.00
C LEU A 140 -6.87 -3.31 11.17
N ILE A 141 -6.69 -2.84 12.41
CA ILE A 141 -6.89 -3.69 13.59
C ILE A 141 -8.34 -4.18 13.67
N LEU A 142 -9.34 -3.32 13.40
CA LEU A 142 -10.75 -3.73 13.39
C LEU A 142 -11.05 -4.76 12.28
N LEU A 143 -10.40 -4.64 11.12
CA LEU A 143 -10.51 -5.63 10.04
C LEU A 143 -9.89 -6.97 10.44
N ILE A 144 -8.76 -6.95 11.16
CA ILE A 144 -8.15 -8.16 11.71
C ILE A 144 -9.09 -8.83 12.72
N ASP A 145 -9.68 -8.04 13.63
CA ASP A 145 -10.64 -8.55 14.62
C ASP A 145 -11.87 -9.15 13.93
N TYR A 146 -12.40 -8.47 12.91
CA TYR A 146 -13.49 -9.00 12.08
C TYR A 146 -13.10 -10.33 11.42
N GLN A 147 -11.88 -10.45 10.89
CA GLN A 147 -11.42 -11.69 10.27
C GLN A 147 -11.23 -12.82 11.29
N CYS A 148 -10.78 -12.50 12.52
CA CYS A 148 -10.71 -13.46 13.63
C CYS A 148 -12.09 -14.04 13.95
N ARG A 149 -13.13 -13.21 13.88
CA ARG A 149 -14.52 -13.60 14.09
C ARG A 149 -15.03 -14.54 13.01
N VAL A 150 -14.82 -14.24 11.73
CA VAL A 150 -15.43 -15.00 10.61
C VAL A 150 -14.63 -16.22 10.15
N SER A 151 -13.32 -16.26 10.40
CA SER A 151 -12.46 -17.41 10.05
C SER A 151 -12.11 -18.25 11.28
N SER A 152 -11.09 -17.85 12.04
CA SER A 152 -10.82 -18.32 13.40
C SER A 152 -9.63 -17.54 13.98
N PHE A 153 -9.61 -17.36 15.30
CA PHE A 153 -8.51 -16.70 16.00
C PHE A 153 -7.15 -17.34 15.71
N ASN A 154 -7.03 -18.66 15.85
CA ASN A 154 -5.77 -19.39 15.67
C ASN A 154 -5.22 -19.28 14.23
N HIS A 155 -6.11 -19.30 13.22
CA HIS A 155 -5.73 -19.14 11.82
C HIS A 155 -5.14 -17.74 11.55
N ILE A 156 -5.81 -16.69 12.05
CA ILE A 156 -5.35 -15.31 11.84
C ILE A 156 -4.06 -15.04 12.61
N CYS A 157 -3.93 -15.49 13.86
CA CYS A 157 -2.69 -15.38 14.62
C CYS A 157 -1.52 -16.07 13.93
N SER A 158 -1.70 -17.31 13.46
CA SER A 158 -0.65 -18.06 12.76
C SER A 158 -0.20 -17.36 11.47
N ASN A 159 -1.15 -16.77 10.74
CA ASN A 159 -0.84 -16.02 9.52
C ASN A 159 -0.20 -14.67 9.79
N LEU A 160 -0.59 -13.95 10.85
CA LEU A 160 0.09 -12.71 11.24
C LEU A 160 1.54 -12.96 11.63
N GLU A 161 1.84 -14.04 12.34
CA GLU A 161 3.22 -14.42 12.65
C GLU A 161 4.00 -14.78 11.37
N ARG A 162 3.38 -15.49 10.43
CA ARG A 162 3.96 -15.74 9.10
C ARG A 162 4.25 -14.43 8.36
N LEU A 163 3.31 -13.48 8.34
CA LEU A 163 3.47 -12.19 7.69
C LEU A 163 4.54 -11.33 8.35
N LYS A 164 4.63 -11.34 9.68
CA LYS A 164 5.69 -10.66 10.42
C LYS A 164 7.06 -11.16 9.99
N ASN A 165 7.25 -12.47 9.90
CA ASN A 165 8.49 -13.08 9.42
C ASN A 165 8.78 -12.72 7.95
N SER A 166 7.76 -12.77 7.08
CA SER A 166 7.87 -12.33 5.69
C SER A 166 8.25 -10.85 5.59
N TRP A 167 7.64 -9.98 6.39
CA TRP A 167 7.88 -8.55 6.41
C TRP A 167 9.29 -8.23 6.87
N LEU A 168 9.77 -8.85 7.95
CA LEU A 168 11.15 -8.68 8.42
C LEU A 168 12.18 -9.11 7.35
N ARG A 169 11.90 -10.19 6.61
CA ARG A 169 12.72 -10.59 5.46
C ARG A 169 12.70 -9.52 4.36
N ILE A 170 11.51 -9.06 3.97
CA ILE A 170 11.32 -8.06 2.91
C ILE A 170 12.01 -6.76 3.29
N GLN A 171 11.87 -6.28 4.52
CA GLN A 171 12.51 -5.06 4.99
C GLN A 171 14.03 -5.18 4.95
N LYS A 172 14.58 -6.33 5.39
CA LYS A 172 16.03 -6.59 5.40
C LYS A 172 16.63 -6.69 3.99
N LYS A 173 15.95 -7.36 3.06
CA LYS A 173 16.47 -7.65 1.71
C LYS A 173 16.05 -6.63 0.67
N PHE A 174 14.85 -6.09 0.80
CA PHE A 174 14.14 -5.27 -0.18
C PHE A 174 13.55 -4.00 0.45
N GLY A 175 14.25 -3.42 1.44
CA GLY A 175 13.85 -2.18 2.08
C GLY A 175 13.70 -1.00 1.10
N ASN A 176 14.54 -0.94 0.07
CA ASN A 176 14.41 0.03 -1.02
C ASN A 176 14.80 -0.60 -2.38
N PRO A 177 13.91 -1.38 -3.01
CA PRO A 177 14.26 -2.19 -4.18
C PRO A 177 14.50 -1.34 -5.44
N PHE A 178 13.87 -0.18 -5.53
CA PHE A 178 13.94 0.73 -6.67
C PHE A 178 14.85 1.94 -6.42
N TRP A 179 15.10 2.73 -7.46
CA TRP A 179 16.00 3.92 -7.42
C TRP A 179 15.33 5.19 -6.88
N PHE A 180 14.16 5.04 -6.26
CA PHE A 180 13.40 6.07 -5.57
C PHE A 180 13.02 5.56 -4.19
N SER A 181 12.63 6.46 -3.28
CA SER A 181 12.35 6.11 -1.88
C SER A 181 11.08 5.26 -1.72
N SER A 182 11.15 4.28 -0.83
CA SER A 182 10.01 3.49 -0.34
C SER A 182 9.16 4.22 0.69
N THR A 183 9.72 5.24 1.36
CA THR A 183 9.06 5.94 2.48
C THR A 183 8.53 7.31 2.09
N ARG A 184 8.99 7.89 0.98
CA ARG A 184 8.64 9.27 0.60
C ARG A 184 8.33 9.39 -0.89
N TYR A 185 7.21 10.03 -1.19
CA TYR A 185 6.88 10.47 -2.53
C TYR A 185 7.75 11.65 -2.97
N ASP A 186 8.23 11.62 -4.20
CA ASP A 186 8.95 12.72 -4.82
C ASP A 186 8.47 12.90 -6.28
N ALA A 187 7.95 14.08 -6.59
CA ALA A 187 7.36 14.39 -7.88
C ALA A 187 8.35 14.23 -9.05
N LYS A 188 9.66 14.32 -8.81
CA LYS A 188 10.68 14.11 -9.85
C LYS A 188 10.67 12.68 -10.41
N TYR A 189 10.13 11.72 -9.66
CA TYR A 189 10.02 10.31 -10.06
C TYR A 189 8.64 9.95 -10.59
N LEU A 190 7.75 10.91 -10.88
CA LEU A 190 6.39 10.62 -11.36
C LEU A 190 6.37 9.68 -12.57
N ALA A 191 7.19 9.97 -13.59
CA ALA A 191 7.31 9.14 -14.78
C ALA A 191 7.87 7.74 -14.47
N ASP A 192 8.78 7.65 -13.49
CA ASP A 192 9.39 6.40 -13.06
C ASP A 192 8.35 5.52 -12.36
N TYR A 193 7.53 6.09 -11.46
CA TYR A 193 6.45 5.38 -10.81
C TYR A 193 5.43 4.84 -11.83
N GLN A 194 4.98 5.68 -12.76
CA GLN A 194 4.04 5.29 -13.81
C GLN A 194 4.59 4.16 -14.69
N TRP A 195 5.88 4.23 -15.01
CA TRP A 195 6.52 3.17 -15.78
C TRP A 195 6.62 1.85 -15.02
N VAL A 196 7.03 1.88 -13.74
CA VAL A 196 7.11 0.66 -12.91
C VAL A 196 5.72 0.04 -12.75
N MET A 197 4.68 0.83 -12.52
CA MET A 197 3.29 0.36 -12.48
C MET A 197 2.89 -0.32 -13.80
N SER A 198 3.20 0.30 -14.94
CA SER A 198 2.95 -0.30 -16.26
C SER A 198 3.74 -1.60 -16.48
N TYR A 199 4.94 -1.69 -15.89
CA TYR A 199 5.75 -2.90 -15.92
C TYR A 199 5.14 -4.00 -15.06
N PHE A 200 4.63 -3.68 -13.87
CA PHE A 200 3.92 -4.62 -13.00
C PHE A 200 2.65 -5.15 -13.64
N ASP A 201 1.89 -4.30 -14.33
CA ASP A 201 0.70 -4.71 -15.07
C ASP A 201 1.03 -5.75 -16.14
N LYS A 202 2.05 -5.47 -16.96
CA LYS A 202 2.56 -6.40 -17.99
C LYS A 202 3.03 -7.73 -17.42
N ASN A 203 3.53 -7.73 -16.18
CA ASN A 203 3.95 -8.93 -15.45
C ASN A 203 2.82 -9.55 -14.59
N LYS A 204 1.58 -9.06 -14.71
CA LYS A 204 0.38 -9.54 -13.99
C LYS A 204 0.51 -9.47 -12.46
N MET A 205 1.21 -8.47 -11.95
CA MET A 205 1.46 -8.31 -10.51
C MET A 205 0.39 -7.50 -9.77
N ILE A 206 -0.48 -6.79 -10.49
CA ILE A 206 -1.40 -5.79 -9.93
C ILE A 206 -2.66 -6.41 -9.29
N ASN A 207 -3.00 -7.64 -9.64
CA ASN A 207 -4.29 -8.22 -9.31
C ASN A 207 -4.57 -8.26 -7.79
N SER A 208 -5.71 -7.71 -7.39
CA SER A 208 -6.24 -7.72 -6.02
C SER A 208 -5.46 -6.94 -4.95
N ASN A 209 -4.56 -6.02 -5.32
CA ASN A 209 -3.91 -5.14 -4.35
C ASN A 209 -4.88 -4.04 -3.87
N VAL A 210 -4.99 -3.85 -2.55
CA VAL A 210 -5.96 -2.93 -1.93
C VAL A 210 -5.67 -1.47 -2.23
N ASP A 211 -4.39 -1.11 -2.44
CA ASP A 211 -3.98 0.28 -2.62
C ASP A 211 -4.37 0.84 -4.00
N PHE A 212 -4.88 0.01 -4.93
CA PHE A 212 -5.50 0.52 -6.15
C PHE A 212 -6.79 1.27 -5.88
N TRP A 213 -7.54 0.87 -4.85
CA TRP A 213 -8.83 1.46 -4.50
C TRP A 213 -8.69 2.71 -3.63
N PHE A 214 -7.47 2.98 -3.14
CA PHE A 214 -7.17 4.10 -2.26
C PHE A 214 -6.41 5.21 -2.97
N GLU A 215 -6.63 6.45 -2.56
CA GLU A 215 -5.94 7.64 -3.05
C GLU A 215 -4.53 7.77 -2.43
N LYS A 216 -3.74 6.69 -2.51
CA LYS A 216 -2.36 6.63 -2.00
C LYS A 216 -1.33 7.12 -3.02
N ASN A 217 -0.22 7.66 -2.51
CA ASN A 217 0.92 8.07 -3.33
C ASN A 217 1.48 6.88 -4.14
N LEU A 218 1.90 7.16 -5.38
CA LEU A 218 2.38 6.12 -6.30
C LEU A 218 3.61 5.36 -5.79
N ASN A 219 4.48 6.00 -5.00
CA ASN A 219 5.62 5.32 -4.39
C ASN A 219 5.14 4.19 -3.46
N LEU A 220 4.11 4.42 -2.65
CA LEU A 220 3.57 3.42 -1.73
C LEU A 220 2.89 2.29 -2.51
N LYS A 221 2.10 2.61 -3.54
CA LYS A 221 1.46 1.60 -4.41
C LYS A 221 2.49 0.66 -5.05
N VAL A 222 3.56 1.22 -5.62
CA VAL A 222 4.63 0.43 -6.23
C VAL A 222 5.27 -0.52 -5.21
N HIS A 223 5.60 -0.03 -4.01
CA HIS A 223 6.23 -0.88 -3.00
C HIS A 223 5.29 -1.94 -2.46
N SER A 224 4.03 -1.58 -2.17
CA SER A 224 2.99 -2.50 -1.71
C SER A 224 2.76 -3.66 -2.69
N ILE A 225 2.68 -3.39 -4.00
CA ILE A 225 2.53 -4.43 -5.03
C ILE A 225 3.76 -5.34 -5.07
N PHE A 226 4.96 -4.75 -5.01
CA PHE A 226 6.19 -5.52 -4.99
C PHE A 226 6.27 -6.41 -3.74
N ASP A 227 5.91 -5.89 -2.57
CA ASP A 227 5.94 -6.63 -1.30
C ASP A 227 4.97 -7.80 -1.32
N GLN A 228 3.74 -7.58 -1.78
CA GLN A 228 2.75 -8.64 -1.96
C GLN A 228 3.25 -9.72 -2.93
N TRP A 229 3.89 -9.33 -4.03
CA TRP A 229 4.40 -10.29 -5.01
C TRP A 229 5.61 -11.07 -4.48
N VAL A 230 6.57 -10.40 -3.83
CA VAL A 230 7.83 -11.02 -3.37
C VAL A 230 7.64 -11.87 -2.12
N GLU A 231 6.55 -11.67 -1.38
CA GLU A 231 6.16 -12.45 -0.20
C GLU A 231 6.27 -13.96 -0.46
N GLY A 232 5.66 -14.44 -1.54
CA GLY A 232 5.69 -15.84 -1.97
C GLY A 232 6.87 -16.23 -2.87
N LYS A 233 7.95 -15.43 -2.90
CA LYS A 233 9.13 -15.64 -3.76
C LYS A 233 10.40 -15.83 -2.95
N SER A 234 11.32 -16.63 -3.50
CA SER A 234 12.67 -16.74 -2.97
C SER A 234 13.44 -15.42 -3.09
N ASP A 235 14.45 -15.23 -2.24
CA ASP A 235 15.30 -14.02 -2.28
C ASP A 235 15.94 -13.84 -3.68
N ALA A 236 16.40 -14.94 -4.29
CA ALA A 236 17.02 -14.93 -5.62
C ALA A 236 16.03 -14.50 -6.72
N GLU A 237 14.77 -14.92 -6.66
CA GLU A 237 13.74 -14.47 -7.60
C GLU A 237 13.45 -12.97 -7.45
N GLY A 238 13.37 -12.48 -6.21
CA GLY A 238 13.19 -11.06 -5.91
C GLY A 238 14.35 -10.19 -6.42
N GLU A 239 15.59 -10.60 -6.14
CA GLU A 239 16.81 -9.92 -6.60
C GLU A 239 16.89 -9.91 -8.14
N LEU A 240 16.65 -11.06 -8.78
CA LEU A 240 16.66 -11.17 -10.24
C LEU A 240 15.60 -10.27 -10.89
N PHE A 241 14.41 -10.19 -10.29
CA PHE A 241 13.35 -9.31 -10.76
C PHE A 241 13.80 -7.84 -10.71
N ILE A 242 14.34 -7.39 -9.57
CA ILE A 242 14.83 -6.01 -9.40
C ILE A 242 15.92 -5.69 -10.43
N ILE A 243 16.87 -6.61 -10.66
CA ILE A 243 17.94 -6.45 -11.65
C ILE A 243 17.34 -6.28 -13.05
N LYS A 244 16.38 -7.13 -13.44
CA LYS A 244 15.70 -7.04 -14.72
C LYS A 244 14.95 -5.72 -14.86
N THR A 245 14.17 -5.31 -13.86
CA THR A 245 13.44 -4.04 -13.85
C THR A 245 14.37 -2.84 -14.04
N LYS A 246 15.47 -2.78 -13.27
CA LYS A 246 16.48 -1.71 -13.38
C LYS A 246 17.12 -1.67 -14.77
N LYS A 247 17.48 -2.84 -15.32
CA LYS A 247 18.06 -2.94 -16.66
C LYS A 247 17.08 -2.48 -17.75
N THR A 248 15.83 -2.95 -17.71
CA THR A 248 14.81 -2.56 -18.69
C THR A 248 14.49 -1.08 -18.60
N TRP A 249 14.43 -0.52 -17.38
CA TRP A 249 14.27 0.92 -17.18
C TRP A 249 15.42 1.72 -17.78
N GLY A 250 16.67 1.33 -17.48
CA GLY A 250 17.85 1.99 -18.03
C GLY A 250 17.86 1.98 -19.56
N GLN A 251 17.48 0.86 -20.18
CA GLN A 251 17.33 0.76 -21.63
C GLN A 251 16.24 1.66 -22.19
N LYS A 252 15.07 1.73 -21.52
CA LYS A 252 14.01 2.65 -21.91
C LYS A 252 14.47 4.10 -21.81
N LYS A 253 15.05 4.50 -20.69
CA LYS A 253 15.55 5.87 -20.47
C LYS A 253 16.60 6.27 -21.49
N PHE A 254 17.50 5.34 -21.84
CA PHE A 254 18.45 5.55 -22.93
C PHE A 254 17.73 5.78 -24.27
N ARG A 255 16.81 4.89 -24.66
CA ARG A 255 16.02 5.04 -25.91
C ARG A 255 15.25 6.35 -25.95
N ASP A 256 14.60 6.73 -24.86
CA ASP A 256 13.86 7.99 -24.76
C ASP A 256 14.81 9.20 -24.88
N SER A 257 16.03 9.13 -24.32
CA SER A 257 17.03 10.20 -24.41
C SER A 257 17.63 10.38 -25.81
N VAL A 258 17.53 9.36 -26.67
CA VAL A 258 18.04 9.38 -28.05
C VAL A 258 16.92 9.33 -29.09
N ALA A 259 15.65 9.43 -28.71
CA ALA A 259 14.51 9.29 -29.63
C ALA A 259 14.55 10.29 -30.79
N ASN A 260 15.04 11.51 -30.53
CA ASN A 260 15.22 12.56 -31.54
C ASN A 260 16.65 12.66 -32.08
N LYS A 261 17.53 11.72 -31.71
CA LYS A 261 18.95 11.71 -32.11
C LYS A 261 19.18 10.56 -33.08
N LYS A 262 19.83 10.84 -34.20
CA LYS A 262 20.32 9.79 -35.10
C LYS A 262 21.79 9.54 -34.83
N VAL A 263 22.16 8.26 -34.74
CA VAL A 263 23.57 7.87 -34.59
C VAL A 263 24.30 8.17 -35.89
N LEU A 264 25.35 9.00 -35.81
CA LEU A 264 26.28 9.22 -36.92
C LEU A 264 27.44 8.23 -36.83
N ASN A 265 27.24 7.03 -37.37
CA ASN A 265 28.31 6.03 -37.50
C ASN A 265 29.07 6.27 -38.80
N THR A 266 30.24 6.86 -38.72
CA THR A 266 31.10 7.11 -39.89
C THR A 266 32.57 6.94 -39.53
N TYR A 267 33.40 6.74 -40.55
CA TYR A 267 34.85 6.73 -40.42
C TYR A 267 35.38 8.10 -40.83
N ILE A 268 36.29 8.65 -40.03
CA ILE A 268 37.06 9.85 -40.35
C ILE A 268 38.55 9.53 -40.27
N SER A 269 39.37 10.33 -40.96
CA SER A 269 40.82 10.16 -40.89
C SER A 269 41.33 10.36 -39.46
N LYS A 270 42.46 9.72 -39.12
CA LYS A 270 43.10 9.88 -37.79
C LYS A 270 43.44 11.34 -37.50
N ASP A 271 43.89 12.09 -38.52
CA ASP A 271 44.26 13.50 -38.36
C ASP A 271 43.02 14.38 -38.15
N SER A 272 41.93 14.13 -38.89
CA SER A 272 40.64 14.80 -38.65
C SER A 272 40.09 14.52 -37.26
N LYS A 273 40.27 13.29 -36.73
CA LYS A 273 39.88 12.96 -35.34
C LYS A 273 40.69 13.75 -34.32
N ARG A 274 42.01 13.89 -34.53
CA ARG A 274 42.89 14.70 -33.66
C ARG A 274 42.50 16.18 -33.66
N GLN A 275 42.22 16.74 -34.83
CA GLN A 275 41.73 18.13 -34.96
C GLN A 275 40.39 18.31 -34.23
N LEU A 276 39.48 17.35 -34.38
CA LEU A 276 38.21 17.36 -33.69
C LEU A 276 38.37 17.30 -32.17
N ASP A 277 39.25 16.44 -31.64
CA ASP A 277 39.54 16.34 -30.21
C ASP A 277 40.16 17.62 -29.64
N TYR A 278 41.04 18.26 -30.40
CA TYR A 278 41.56 19.57 -30.05
C TYR A 278 40.44 20.60 -29.93
N LEU A 279 39.56 20.70 -30.93
CA LEU A 279 38.43 21.64 -30.91
C LEU A 279 37.42 21.35 -29.79
N VAL A 280 37.20 20.08 -29.45
CA VAL A 280 36.39 19.67 -28.28
C VAL A 280 36.99 20.24 -27.00
N SER A 281 38.32 20.10 -26.82
CA SER A 281 39.01 20.60 -25.62
C SER A 281 38.96 22.12 -25.48
N GLN A 282 39.08 22.85 -26.59
CA GLN A 282 39.10 24.31 -26.57
C GLN A 282 37.72 24.93 -26.32
N ASN A 283 36.65 24.25 -26.74
CA ASN A 283 35.28 24.78 -26.64
C ASN A 283 34.50 24.23 -25.43
N GLU A 284 35.09 23.34 -24.62
CA GLU A 284 34.42 22.66 -23.48
C GLU A 284 33.10 21.97 -23.86
N MET A 285 32.97 21.54 -25.12
CA MET A 285 31.79 20.88 -25.68
C MET A 285 31.99 19.38 -25.79
N LYS A 286 30.90 18.59 -25.80
CA LYS A 286 31.00 17.18 -26.20
C LYS A 286 31.20 17.08 -27.71
N ILE A 287 31.87 16.01 -28.15
CA ILE A 287 32.17 15.76 -29.56
C ILE A 287 30.94 15.84 -30.47
N ASN A 288 29.77 15.37 -30.01
CA ASN A 288 28.53 15.43 -30.78
C ASN A 288 27.98 16.86 -30.88
N GLU A 289 28.08 17.66 -29.81
CA GLU A 289 27.63 19.05 -29.79
C GLU A 289 28.48 19.90 -30.75
N LEU A 290 29.80 19.67 -30.74
CA LEU A 290 30.71 20.33 -31.66
C LEU A 290 30.43 19.94 -33.12
N ILE A 291 30.20 18.66 -33.41
CA ILE A 291 29.84 18.21 -34.76
C ILE A 291 28.54 18.86 -35.23
N GLU A 292 27.50 18.91 -34.39
CA GLU A 292 26.23 19.56 -34.72
C GLU A 292 26.42 21.06 -34.99
N MET A 293 27.22 21.76 -34.18
CA MET A 293 27.55 23.17 -34.39
C MET A 293 28.25 23.40 -35.74
N LEU A 294 29.28 22.59 -36.06
CA LEU A 294 30.02 22.68 -37.32
C LEU A 294 29.11 22.41 -38.53
N ILE A 295 28.22 21.42 -38.43
CA ILE A 295 27.24 21.12 -39.48
C ILE A 295 26.29 22.30 -39.68
N ASN A 296 25.75 22.87 -38.59
CA ASN A 296 24.80 23.98 -38.67
C ASN A 296 25.44 25.24 -39.26
N ASP A 297 26.67 25.56 -38.86
CA ASP A 297 27.41 26.71 -39.40
C ASP A 297 27.69 26.53 -40.91
N ALA A 298 28.18 25.36 -41.31
CA ALA A 298 28.41 25.04 -42.71
C ALA A 298 27.11 25.09 -43.54
N TYR A 299 26.00 24.57 -42.99
CA TYR A 299 24.70 24.58 -43.63
C TYR A 299 24.14 26.00 -43.78
N ALA A 300 24.24 26.84 -42.74
CA ALA A 300 23.80 28.24 -42.78
C ALA A 300 24.55 29.03 -43.85
N LYS A 301 25.88 28.87 -43.92
CA LYS A 301 26.73 29.49 -44.95
C LYS A 301 26.34 29.04 -46.35
N ALA A 302 26.08 27.74 -46.56
CA ALA A 302 25.65 27.22 -47.85
C ALA A 302 24.28 27.77 -48.28
N LYS A 303 23.34 27.91 -47.33
CA LYS A 303 21.99 28.43 -47.60
C LYS A 303 21.99 29.91 -47.96
N LEU A 304 22.80 30.72 -47.28
CA LEU A 304 22.97 32.16 -47.60
C LEU A 304 23.52 32.35 -49.01
N LYS A 305 24.52 31.56 -49.41
CA LYS A 305 25.11 31.59 -50.76
C LYS A 305 24.13 31.24 -51.88
N ASN A 306 23.10 30.45 -51.58
CA ASN A 306 22.05 30.08 -52.52
C ASN A 306 20.91 31.12 -52.64
N TRP A 307 20.88 32.15 -51.78
CA TRP A 307 19.90 33.25 -51.87
C TRP A 307 20.46 34.49 -52.58
N GLU A 308 21.78 34.57 -52.71
CA GLU A 308 22.50 35.63 -53.44
C GLU A 308 22.69 35.33 -54.93
N ASN A 309 22.27 34.15 -55.38
CA ASN A 309 22.21 33.72 -56.79
C ASN A 309 20.75 33.58 -57.24
#